data_AF-A0AA39CYI0-F1
#
_entry.id   AF-A0AA39CYI0-F1
#
_cell.length_a   1.000
_cell.length_b   1.000
_cell.length_c   1.000
_cell.angle_alpha   90.00
_cell.angle_beta   90.00
_cell.angle_gamma   90.00
#
_symmetry.space_group_name_H-M   'P 1'
#
loop_
_entity.id
_entity.type
_entity.pdbx_description
1 polymer ?
#
loop_
_entity_poly.entity_id
_entity_poly.type
_entity_poly.pdbx_seq_one_letter_code
_entity_poly.pdbx_strand_id
1 'polypeptide(L)'
;MDAALKSNQIYVDRIAWFKSALEGSVGAVSDEEMHVLTQGFIDRETDQLEEAKSQRRPGRPPSKIEDQIKQRKEGEEREFRGGFWVPELRTDEGRSKLERWTGDWSGLNTLDFVRVVKSGSIKPSSFPPKGLS
;
A
#
# COMPACT_ATOMS: atom_id res chain seq x y z
N MET A 1 -17.46 17.98 0.37
CA MET A 1 -16.36 17.39 -0.44
C MET A 1 -16.48 15.89 -0.37
N ASP A 2 -16.54 15.29 -1.55
CA ASP A 2 -17.12 13.98 -1.86
C ASP A 2 -16.43 12.81 -1.12
N ALA A 3 -17.22 11.90 -0.54
CA ALA A 3 -16.70 10.70 0.12
C ALA A 3 -15.95 9.80 -0.88
N ALA A 4 -16.36 9.81 -2.15
CA ALA A 4 -15.68 9.10 -3.23
C ALA A 4 -14.25 9.61 -3.48
N LEU A 5 -14.03 10.92 -3.44
CA LEU A 5 -12.69 11.50 -3.61
C LEU A 5 -11.74 11.08 -2.49
N LYS A 6 -12.23 11.00 -1.23
CA LYS A 6 -11.42 10.52 -0.10
C LYS A 6 -11.11 9.03 -0.19
N SER A 7 -12.06 8.21 -0.63
CA SER A 7 -11.84 6.77 -0.84
C SER A 7 -10.82 6.51 -1.94
N ASN A 8 -10.83 7.33 -2.99
CA ASN A 8 -9.89 7.24 -4.11
C ASN A 8 -8.47 7.64 -3.69
N GLN A 9 -8.33 8.65 -2.82
CA GLN A 9 -7.04 9.13 -2.35
C GLN A 9 -6.19 8.03 -1.71
N ILE A 10 -6.81 7.08 -1.00
CA ILE A 10 -6.11 5.96 -0.34
C ILE A 10 -5.28 5.15 -1.36
N TYR A 11 -5.80 4.96 -2.58
CA TYR A 11 -5.06 4.23 -3.60
C TYR A 11 -3.95 5.09 -4.21
N VAL A 12 -4.19 6.38 -4.43
CA VAL A 12 -3.13 7.31 -4.87
C VAL A 12 -1.97 7.30 -3.88
N ASP A 13 -2.26 7.46 -2.59
CA ASP A 13 -1.26 7.46 -1.51
C ASP A 13 -0.51 6.12 -1.44
N ARG A 14 -1.21 5.00 -1.64
CA ARG A 14 -0.59 3.67 -1.74
C ARG A 14 0.41 3.63 -2.87
N ILE A 15 0.01 3.98 -4.09
CA ILE A 15 0.89 3.93 -5.26
C ILE A 15 2.07 4.91 -5.12
N ALA A 16 1.85 6.08 -4.53
CA ALA A 16 2.89 7.05 -4.23
C ALA A 16 3.92 6.49 -3.25
N TRP A 17 3.48 5.77 -2.20
CA TRP A 17 4.39 5.11 -1.28
C TRP A 17 5.27 4.07 -1.99
N PHE A 18 4.69 3.22 -2.85
CA PHE A 18 5.47 2.24 -3.61
C PHE A 18 6.50 2.91 -4.53
N LYS A 19 6.13 4.03 -5.17
CA LYS A 19 7.07 4.80 -5.99
C LYS A 19 8.24 5.31 -5.15
N SER A 20 7.97 5.92 -3.99
CA SER A 20 9.03 6.42 -3.11
C SER A 20 9.88 5.31 -2.49
N ALA A 21 9.30 4.15 -2.20
CA ALA A 21 10.04 2.99 -1.69
C ALA A 21 11.05 2.43 -2.72
N LEU A 22 10.90 2.76 -4.00
CA LEU A 22 11.84 2.38 -5.07
C LEU A 22 12.95 3.41 -5.32
N GLU A 23 12.91 4.58 -4.69
CA GLU A 23 13.93 5.62 -4.88
C GLU A 23 15.34 5.09 -4.59
N GLY A 24 16.26 5.26 -5.55
CA GLY A 24 17.64 4.75 -5.44
C GLY A 24 17.83 3.29 -5.87
N SER A 25 16.76 2.57 -6.22
CA SER A 25 16.85 1.25 -6.87
C SER A 25 16.61 1.36 -8.38
N VAL A 26 16.93 0.30 -9.14
CA VAL A 26 16.73 0.24 -10.60
C VAL A 26 16.26 -1.16 -11.03
N GLY A 27 15.53 -1.23 -12.15
CA GLY A 27 15.12 -2.49 -12.79
C GLY A 27 13.98 -3.23 -12.09
N ALA A 28 13.37 -4.19 -12.78
CA ALA A 28 12.30 -5.01 -12.21
C ALA A 28 12.67 -5.63 -10.85
N VAL A 29 11.67 -5.76 -9.96
CA VAL A 29 11.84 -6.43 -8.66
C VAL A 29 11.42 -7.90 -8.75
N SER A 30 11.96 -8.74 -7.89
CA SER A 30 11.58 -10.13 -7.74
C SER A 30 10.22 -10.31 -7.05
N ASP A 31 9.64 -11.52 -7.13
CA ASP A 31 8.45 -11.88 -6.35
C ASP A 31 8.68 -11.71 -4.84
N GLU A 32 9.88 -12.04 -4.33
CA GLU A 32 10.23 -11.86 -2.92
C GLU A 32 10.24 -10.38 -2.52
N GLU A 33 10.88 -9.54 -3.33
CA GLU A 33 10.90 -8.09 -3.11
C GLU A 33 9.49 -7.47 -3.20
N MET A 34 8.60 -7.97 -4.07
CA MET A 34 7.19 -7.57 -4.07
C MET A 34 6.50 -7.84 -2.73
N HIS A 35 6.76 -8.99 -2.11
CA HIS A 35 6.21 -9.31 -0.78
C HIS A 35 6.80 -8.42 0.30
N VAL A 36 8.12 -8.19 0.27
CA VAL A 36 8.82 -7.31 1.22
C VAL A 36 8.30 -5.88 1.12
N LEU A 37 8.17 -5.33 -0.09
CA LEU A 37 7.61 -4.00 -0.32
C LEU A 37 6.16 -3.90 0.16
N THR A 38 5.35 -4.92 -0.12
CA THR A 38 3.95 -4.96 0.32
C THR A 38 3.82 -4.99 1.84
N GLN A 39 4.60 -5.83 2.52
CA GLN A 39 4.64 -5.87 3.98
C GLN A 39 5.20 -4.56 4.56
N GLY A 40 6.21 -3.97 3.93
CA GLY A 40 6.76 -2.66 4.30
C GLY A 40 5.71 -1.53 4.24
N PHE A 41 4.83 -1.54 3.24
CA PHE A 41 3.69 -0.60 3.19
C PHE A 41 2.80 -0.81 4.41
N ILE A 42 2.38 -2.04 4.69
CA ILE A 42 1.48 -2.38 5.81
C ILE A 42 2.10 -2.00 7.17
N ASP A 43 3.41 -2.16 7.30
CA ASP A 43 4.16 -1.89 8.53
C ASP A 43 4.66 -0.44 8.67
N ARG A 44 4.38 0.45 7.71
CA ARG A 44 4.94 1.81 7.63
C ARG A 44 4.72 2.70 8.86
N GLU A 45 3.70 2.42 9.67
CA GLU A 45 3.38 3.16 10.90
C GLU A 45 3.70 2.40 12.18
N THR A 46 4.44 1.29 12.10
CA THR A 46 4.78 0.45 13.26
C THR A 46 5.57 1.23 14.31
N ASP A 47 6.56 2.03 13.89
CA ASP A 47 7.36 2.83 14.83
C ASP A 47 6.50 3.89 15.54
N GLN A 48 5.62 4.58 14.81
CA GLN A 48 4.68 5.54 15.37
C GLN A 48 3.70 4.88 16.36
N LEU A 49 3.27 3.64 16.08
CA LEU A 49 2.42 2.87 16.97
C LEU A 49 3.14 2.49 18.28
N GLU A 50 4.39 2.05 18.19
CA GLU A 50 5.20 1.71 19.37
C GLU A 50 5.54 2.94 20.20
N GLU A 51 5.81 4.08 19.58
CA GLU A 51 5.99 5.35 20.27
C GLU A 51 4.70 5.77 21.01
N ALA A 52 3.54 5.70 20.36
CA ALA A 52 2.26 6.02 20.99
C ALA A 52 1.97 5.12 22.20
N LYS A 53 2.34 3.83 22.12
CA LYS A 53 2.22 2.87 23.24
C LYS A 53 3.19 3.18 24.37
N SER A 54 4.44 3.55 24.08
CA SER A 54 5.46 3.81 25.10
C SER A 54 5.16 5.06 25.92
N GLN A 55 4.56 6.08 25.30
CA GLN A 55 4.10 7.30 25.98
C GLN A 55 2.83 7.08 26.83
N ARG A 56 2.18 5.91 26.73
CA ARG A 56 0.95 5.60 27.45
C ARG A 56 1.25 5.15 28.88
N ARG A 57 0.82 5.95 29.86
CA ARG A 57 0.85 5.54 31.27
C ARG A 57 -0.07 4.33 31.52
N PRO A 58 0.28 3.41 32.44
CA PRO A 58 -0.58 2.30 32.80
C PRO A 58 -2.01 2.75 33.15
N GLY A 59 -3.00 2.06 32.60
CA GLY A 59 -4.42 2.33 32.85
C GLY A 59 -5.09 3.39 31.95
N ARG A 60 -4.35 4.09 31.08
CA ARG A 60 -4.95 5.00 30.08
C ARG A 60 -5.45 4.22 28.86
N PRO A 61 -6.65 4.49 28.33
CA PRO A 61 -7.09 3.92 27.06
C PRO A 61 -6.15 4.35 25.91
N PRO A 62 -6.14 3.59 24.79
CA PRO A 62 -5.45 3.98 23.57
C PRO A 62 -5.78 5.40 23.12
N SER A 63 -4.81 6.06 22.49
CA SER A 63 -5.07 7.35 21.86
C SER A 63 -5.87 7.16 20.56
N LYS A 64 -6.57 8.21 20.10
CA LYS A 64 -7.26 8.19 18.81
C LYS A 64 -6.31 7.84 17.65
N ILE A 65 -5.06 8.30 17.71
CA ILE A 65 -4.03 8.00 16.70
C ILE A 65 -3.66 6.51 16.76
N GLU A 66 -3.45 5.96 17.96
CA GLU A 66 -3.17 4.54 18.16
C GLU A 66 -4.29 3.66 17.58
N ASP A 67 -5.55 4.00 17.87
CA ASP A 67 -6.71 3.26 17.35
C ASP A 67 -6.80 3.35 15.81
N GLN A 68 -6.53 4.51 15.23
CA GLN A 68 -6.54 4.71 13.78
C GLN A 68 -5.46 3.89 13.08
N ILE A 69 -4.23 3.90 13.59
CA ILE A 69 -3.12 3.12 13.02
C ILE A 69 -3.44 1.63 13.11
N LYS A 70 -3.92 1.14 14.27
CA LYS A 70 -4.30 -0.27 14.44
C LYS A 70 -5.38 -0.70 13.47
N GLN A 71 -6.48 0.05 13.39
CA GLN A 71 -7.58 -0.29 12.48
C GLN A 71 -7.13 -0.31 11.02
N ARG A 72 -6.28 0.63 10.61
CA ARG A 72 -5.73 0.67 9.25
C ARG A 72 -4.86 -0.54 8.98
N LYS A 73 -3.88 -0.82 9.84
CA LYS A 73 -2.98 -1.96 9.72
C LYS A 73 -3.75 -3.29 9.69
N GLU A 74 -4.76 -3.46 10.54
CA GLU A 74 -5.62 -4.65 10.55
C GLU A 74 -6.42 -4.83 9.25
N GLY A 75 -6.93 -3.72 8.69
CA GLY A 75 -7.62 -3.72 7.40
C GLY A 75 -6.70 -4.11 6.25
N GLU A 76 -5.49 -3.55 6.23
CA GLU A 76 -4.49 -3.82 5.21
C GLU A 76 -3.95 -5.26 5.31
N GLU A 77 -3.68 -5.77 6.52
CA GLU A 77 -3.33 -7.17 6.78
C GLU A 77 -4.43 -8.13 6.31
N ARG A 78 -5.70 -7.76 6.51
CA ARG A 78 -6.84 -8.55 6.01
C ARG A 78 -6.87 -8.58 4.48
N GLU A 79 -6.65 -7.44 3.84
CA GLU A 79 -6.54 -7.37 2.37
C GLU A 79 -5.35 -8.21 1.88
N PHE A 80 -4.20 -8.15 2.56
CA PHE A 80 -2.99 -8.89 2.16
C PHE A 80 -3.18 -10.40 2.21
N ARG A 81 -3.92 -10.92 3.19
CA ARG A 81 -4.30 -12.35 3.23
C ARG A 81 -5.12 -12.78 2.00
N GLY A 82 -5.91 -11.87 1.40
CA GLY A 82 -6.74 -12.15 0.22
C GLY A 82 -6.15 -11.71 -1.12
N GLY A 83 -5.08 -10.91 -1.10
CA GLY A 83 -4.48 -10.27 -2.27
C GLY A 83 -4.50 -8.75 -2.15
N PHE A 84 -3.37 -8.17 -1.73
CA PHE A 84 -3.17 -6.73 -1.64
C PHE A 84 -3.00 -6.13 -3.03
N TRP A 85 -3.79 -5.11 -3.35
CA TRP A 85 -3.72 -4.43 -4.65
C TRP A 85 -2.54 -3.46 -4.70
N VAL A 86 -1.60 -3.67 -5.62
CA VAL A 86 -0.34 -2.92 -5.74
C VAL A 86 0.06 -2.78 -7.22
N PRO A 87 0.94 -1.84 -7.59
CA PRO A 87 1.41 -1.75 -8.97
C PRO A 87 2.27 -2.98 -9.33
N GLU A 88 2.28 -3.39 -10.59
CA GLU A 88 3.18 -4.42 -11.10
C GLU A 88 4.59 -3.85 -11.25
N LEU A 89 5.54 -4.39 -10.49
CA LEU A 89 6.93 -3.93 -10.46
C LEU A 89 7.91 -4.99 -10.95
N ARG A 90 7.42 -6.19 -11.27
CA ARG A 90 8.25 -7.35 -11.66
C ARG A 90 8.62 -7.35 -13.13
N THR A 91 8.16 -6.35 -13.87
CA THR A 91 8.54 -6.11 -15.25
C THR A 91 9.15 -4.73 -15.36
N ASP A 92 10.17 -4.59 -16.22
CA ASP A 92 10.80 -3.28 -16.44
C ASP A 92 9.80 -2.26 -16.99
N GLU A 93 8.83 -2.71 -17.78
CA GLU A 93 7.75 -1.86 -18.30
C GLU A 93 6.84 -1.35 -17.17
N GLY A 94 6.33 -2.25 -16.31
CA GLY A 94 5.45 -1.89 -15.20
C GLY A 94 6.13 -0.94 -14.22
N ARG A 95 7.39 -1.22 -13.88
CA ARG A 95 8.22 -0.33 -13.06
C ARG A 95 8.43 1.04 -13.72
N SER A 96 8.80 1.07 -15.00
CA SER A 96 9.02 2.33 -15.74
C SER A 96 7.75 3.19 -15.80
N LYS A 97 6.57 2.58 -15.95
CA LYS A 97 5.28 3.29 -15.91
C LYS A 97 5.05 3.96 -14.55
N LEU A 98 5.32 3.26 -13.44
CA LEU A 98 5.19 3.83 -12.10
C LEU A 98 6.15 4.99 -11.86
N GLU A 99 7.42 4.85 -12.26
CA GLU A 99 8.43 5.90 -12.09
C GLU A 99 8.03 7.21 -12.80
N ARG A 100 7.35 7.10 -13.95
CA ARG A 100 6.84 8.24 -14.73
C ARG A 100 5.50 8.79 -14.25
N TRP A 101 4.75 8.03 -13.45
CA TRP A 101 3.44 8.46 -12.96
C TRP A 101 3.54 9.71 -12.07
N THR A 102 2.64 10.66 -12.28
CA THR A 102 2.69 12.04 -11.74
C THR A 102 1.95 12.23 -10.41
N GLY A 103 1.36 11.17 -9.85
CA GLY A 103 0.70 11.24 -8.55
C GLY A 103 -0.80 11.53 -8.59
N ASP A 104 -1.44 11.49 -9.76
CA ASP A 104 -2.87 11.75 -9.92
C ASP A 104 -3.69 10.47 -10.15
N TRP A 105 -4.97 10.50 -9.73
CA TRP A 105 -5.90 9.38 -9.86
C TRP A 105 -6.10 8.93 -11.30
N SER A 106 -6.24 9.86 -12.25
CA SER A 106 -6.44 9.52 -13.66
C SER A 106 -5.27 8.72 -14.22
N GLY A 107 -4.04 9.09 -13.87
CA GLY A 107 -2.83 8.41 -14.32
C GLY A 107 -2.71 6.96 -13.84
N LEU A 108 -3.46 6.55 -12.81
CA LEU A 108 -3.49 5.15 -12.38
C LEU A 108 -4.02 4.21 -13.47
N ASN A 109 -4.84 4.70 -14.42
CA ASN A 109 -5.33 3.87 -15.53
C ASN A 109 -4.23 3.44 -16.51
N THR A 110 -3.05 4.06 -16.46
CA THR A 110 -1.91 3.76 -17.33
C THR A 110 -0.98 2.69 -16.75
N LEU A 111 -1.17 2.35 -15.47
CA LEU A 111 -0.35 1.40 -14.74
C LEU A 111 -0.90 -0.02 -14.84
N ASP A 112 -0.01 -0.99 -14.67
CA ASP A 112 -0.35 -2.40 -14.51
C ASP A 112 -0.44 -2.75 -13.02
N PHE A 113 -1.33 -3.67 -12.65
CA PHE A 113 -1.59 -3.99 -11.25
C PHE A 113 -1.62 -5.49 -10.99
N VAL A 114 -1.28 -5.84 -9.76
CA VAL A 114 -1.35 -7.21 -9.25
C VAL A 114 -2.00 -7.27 -7.87
N ARG A 115 -2.31 -8.49 -7.46
CA ARG A 115 -2.75 -8.88 -6.12
C ARG A 115 -1.66 -9.74 -5.50
N VAL A 116 -0.97 -9.20 -4.51
CA VAL A 116 0.08 -9.92 -3.77
C VAL A 116 -0.57 -10.56 -2.56
N VAL A 117 -0.57 -11.89 -2.46
CA VAL A 117 -1.22 -12.66 -1.39
C VAL A 117 -0.18 -13.07 -0.38
N LYS A 118 -0.43 -12.86 0.92
CA LYS A 118 0.54 -13.14 2.00
C LYS A 118 1.16 -14.55 1.98
N SER A 119 0.47 -15.55 1.42
CA SER A 119 0.97 -16.91 1.27
C SER A 119 1.99 -17.12 0.14
N GLY A 120 2.30 -16.07 -0.63
CA GLY A 120 3.33 -16.09 -1.68
C GLY A 120 2.81 -15.86 -3.10
N SER A 121 1.52 -16.09 -3.37
CA SER A 121 1.01 -15.99 -4.75
C SER A 121 0.83 -14.54 -5.19
N ILE A 122 1.23 -14.22 -6.43
CA ILE A 122 0.98 -12.93 -7.07
C ILE A 122 0.12 -13.17 -8.31
N LYS A 123 -0.99 -12.43 -8.44
CA LYS A 123 -1.97 -12.61 -9.52
C LYS A 123 -2.24 -11.29 -10.24
N PRO A 124 -2.44 -11.28 -11.57
CA PRO A 124 -2.85 -10.08 -12.30
C PRO A 124 -4.12 -9.44 -11.72
N SER A 125 -4.18 -8.11 -11.77
CA SER A 125 -5.32 -7.31 -11.36
C SER A 125 -5.52 -6.13 -12.31
N SER A 126 -6.61 -5.39 -12.10
CA SER A 126 -6.95 -4.23 -12.92
C SER A 126 -7.26 -3.03 -12.05
N PHE A 127 -7.17 -1.85 -12.66
CA PHE A 127 -7.74 -0.62 -12.15
C PHE A 127 -9.12 -0.37 -12.79
N PRO A 128 -10.12 0.15 -12.04
CA PRO A 128 -10.08 0.32 -10.60
C PRO A 128 -10.15 -1.04 -9.88
N PRO A 129 -9.63 -1.14 -8.65
CA PRO A 129 -9.75 -2.38 -7.88
C PRO A 129 -11.23 -2.76 -7.70
N LYS A 130 -11.53 -4.07 -7.80
CA LYS A 130 -12.90 -4.61 -7.66
C LYS A 130 -13.62 -4.02 -6.45
N GLY A 131 -14.83 -3.50 -6.65
CA GLY A 131 -15.65 -2.86 -5.63
C GLY A 131 -15.69 -1.32 -5.70
N LEU A 132 -15.02 -0.72 -6.70
CA LEU A 132 -15.07 0.72 -7.00
C LEU A 132 -15.67 1.08 -8.37
N SER A 133 -15.91 0.06 -9.21
CA SER A 133 -16.54 0.18 -10.53
C SER A 133 -18.06 0.10 -10.44
#